data_AF-T1B4X8-F1
#
_entry.id   AF-T1B4X8-F1
#
_cell.length_a   1.000
_cell.length_b   1.000
_cell.length_c   1.000
_cell.angle_alpha   90.00
_cell.angle_beta   90.00
_cell.angle_gamma   90.00
#
_symmetry.space_group_name_H-M   'P 1'
#
loop_
_entity.id
_entity.type
_entity.pdbx_description
1 polymer ?
#
loop_
_entity_poly.entity_id
_entity_poly.type
_entity_poly.pdbx_seq_one_letter_code
_entity_poly.pdbx_strand_id
1 'polypeptide(L)'
;HVGDEKEVKVLEIDTERRRISLGMKQCTPNPWEDFAANHKKGARILGKIKSITDFGIFVGLDGGIDGLVHVSDISWDQPGEEVIRNYKKGDEIETVLLSVDPERERISIGIKQLAQDPFTSYLTAHPKGSVVHGRVKSVEAKGAILDLETGIEGYIRATDLARDAVEDARTVLHEGDDIEAHVVSYDRKSRTVGLSVRALEIEEEARVLDDYSKRATNLVPTIGDLFKEQAHESKGP
;
A
#
# COMPACT_ATOMS: atom_id res chain seq x y z
N HIS A 1 -15.11 38.14 37.19
CA HIS A 1 -16.31 38.80 37.70
C HIS A 1 -16.46 38.44 39.16
N VAL A 2 -16.76 39.41 40.02
CA VAL A 2 -16.96 39.18 41.46
C VAL A 2 -18.44 38.86 41.65
N GLY A 3 -18.77 37.66 42.14
CA GLY A 3 -20.15 37.22 42.39
C GLY A 3 -20.72 36.16 41.43
N ASP A 4 -19.93 35.62 40.51
CA ASP A 4 -20.37 34.49 39.66
C ASP A 4 -20.25 33.15 40.40
N GLU A 5 -21.32 32.36 40.40
CA GLU A 5 -21.25 30.94 40.73
C GLU A 5 -20.48 30.19 39.63
N LYS A 6 -19.50 29.38 40.02
CA LYS A 6 -18.64 28.60 39.11
C LYS A 6 -18.57 27.17 39.59
N GLU A 7 -18.71 26.22 38.67
CA GLU A 7 -18.41 24.82 38.94
C GLU A 7 -16.91 24.67 39.19
N VAL A 8 -16.57 24.07 40.33
CA VAL A 8 -15.20 23.80 40.75
C VAL A 8 -15.15 22.40 41.35
N LYS A 9 -14.09 21.66 41.06
CA LYS A 9 -13.88 20.33 41.62
C LYS A 9 -12.95 20.41 42.82
N VAL A 10 -13.27 19.70 43.89
CA VAL A 10 -12.41 19.62 45.08
C VAL A 10 -11.20 18.75 44.74
N LEU A 11 -10.01 19.33 44.81
CA LEU A 11 -8.74 18.65 44.55
C LEU A 11 -8.21 17.98 45.81
N GLU A 12 -8.26 18.69 46.92
CA GLU A 12 -7.64 18.25 48.17
C GLU A 12 -8.39 18.89 49.35
N ILE A 13 -8.62 18.10 50.40
CA ILE A 13 -9.23 18.57 51.66
C ILE A 13 -8.21 18.30 52.77
N ASP A 14 -7.64 19.37 53.31
CA ASP A 14 -6.77 19.33 54.47
C ASP A 14 -7.61 19.66 55.72
N THR A 15 -7.98 18.62 56.47
CA THR A 15 -8.87 18.70 57.63
C THR A 15 -8.18 19.30 58.86
N GLU A 16 -6.85 19.15 58.99
CA GLU A 16 -6.07 19.70 60.10
C GLU A 16 -5.92 21.22 59.97
N ARG A 17 -5.71 21.71 58.74
CA ARG A 17 -5.60 23.15 58.44
C ARG A 17 -6.92 23.80 58.03
N ARG A 18 -8.02 23.03 58.01
CA ARG A 18 -9.37 23.44 57.55
C ARG A 18 -9.32 24.14 56.19
N ARG A 19 -8.52 23.61 55.26
CA ARG A 19 -8.27 24.21 53.95
C ARG A 19 -8.77 23.28 52.85
N ILE A 20 -9.56 23.80 51.93
CA ILE A 20 -10.09 23.05 50.78
C ILE A 20 -9.47 23.65 49.52
N SER A 21 -8.69 22.85 48.80
CA SER A 21 -8.12 23.24 47.51
C SER A 21 -9.15 22.96 46.42
N LEU A 22 -9.67 24.02 45.80
CA LEU A 22 -10.64 23.94 44.71
C LEU A 22 -9.93 24.19 43.38
N GLY A 23 -10.12 23.29 42.42
CA GLY A 23 -9.55 23.38 41.08
C GLY A 23 -10.61 23.74 40.06
N MET A 24 -10.45 24.87 39.37
CA MET A 24 -11.34 25.28 38.29
C MET A 24 -10.97 24.67 36.92
N LYS A 25 -9.71 24.22 36.76
CA LYS A 25 -9.19 23.59 35.53
C LYS A 25 -9.76 22.21 35.21
N GLN A 26 -10.47 21.57 36.15
CA GLN A 26 -11.02 20.22 35.98
C GLN A 26 -12.48 20.19 35.50
N CYS A 27 -13.09 21.35 35.25
CA CYS A 27 -14.46 21.46 34.71
C CYS A 27 -14.49 21.62 33.18
N THR A 28 -13.34 21.77 32.54
CA THR A 28 -13.23 21.74 31.08
C THR A 28 -12.98 20.30 30.66
N PRO A 29 -13.83 19.68 29.82
CA PRO A 29 -13.54 18.34 29.32
C PRO A 29 -12.19 18.37 28.60
N ASN A 30 -11.39 17.33 28.81
CA ASN A 30 -10.09 17.23 28.19
C ASN A 30 -10.31 17.14 26.67
N PRO A 31 -9.81 18.10 25.86
CA PRO A 31 -10.11 18.12 24.43
C PRO A 31 -9.55 16.87 23.72
N TRP A 32 -8.55 16.19 24.29
CA TRP A 32 -8.06 14.90 23.79
C TRP A 32 -9.00 13.73 24.13
N GLU A 33 -9.69 13.75 25.27
CA GLU A 33 -10.72 12.75 25.60
C GLU A 33 -11.95 12.93 24.71
N ASP A 34 -12.39 14.18 24.53
CA ASP A 34 -13.48 14.52 23.61
C ASP A 34 -13.11 14.14 22.17
N PHE A 35 -11.87 14.39 21.75
CA PHE A 35 -11.40 13.98 20.44
C PHE A 35 -11.36 12.46 20.28
N ALA A 36 -10.88 11.72 21.30
CA ALA A 36 -10.87 10.26 21.31
C ALA A 36 -12.29 9.67 21.27
N ALA A 37 -13.27 10.33 21.90
CA ALA A 37 -14.66 9.91 21.88
C ALA A 37 -15.33 10.17 20.52
N ASN A 38 -15.01 11.29 19.88
CA ASN A 38 -15.60 11.70 18.60
C ASN A 38 -14.92 11.06 17.38
N HIS A 39 -13.63 10.73 17.47
CA HIS A 39 -12.84 10.22 16.35
C HIS A 39 -12.27 8.83 16.64
N LYS A 40 -12.63 7.86 15.79
CA LYS A 40 -12.09 6.50 15.85
C LYS A 40 -10.78 6.40 15.07
N LYS A 41 -9.90 5.48 15.49
CA LYS A 41 -8.72 5.10 14.70
C LYS A 41 -9.11 4.78 13.26
N GLY A 42 -8.35 5.27 12.29
CA GLY A 42 -8.64 5.18 10.86
C GLY A 42 -9.51 6.30 10.29
N ALA A 43 -10.03 7.21 11.12
CA ALA A 43 -10.75 8.39 10.64
C ALA A 43 -9.81 9.31 9.85
N ARG A 44 -10.33 9.89 8.76
CA ARG A 44 -9.64 10.93 8.00
C ARG A 44 -9.87 12.27 8.68
N ILE A 45 -8.80 13.03 8.88
CA ILE A 45 -8.80 14.31 9.57
C ILE A 45 -8.07 15.32 8.70
N LEU A 46 -8.73 16.43 8.41
CA LEU A 46 -8.11 17.59 7.78
C LEU A 46 -7.52 18.48 8.87
N GLY A 47 -6.31 18.99 8.64
CA GLY A 47 -5.69 19.90 9.59
C GLY A 47 -4.62 20.78 8.96
N LYS A 48 -4.31 21.88 9.64
CA LYS A 48 -3.33 22.87 9.19
C LYS A 48 -1.97 22.59 9.80
N ILE A 49 -0.92 22.61 8.99
CA ILE A 49 0.45 22.47 9.50
C ILE A 49 0.79 23.68 10.38
N LYS A 50 0.96 23.45 11.68
CA LYS A 50 1.43 24.46 12.63
C LYS A 50 2.94 24.62 12.57
N SER A 51 3.64 23.49 12.61
CA SER A 51 5.11 23.47 12.60
C SER A 51 5.62 22.21 11.93
N ILE A 52 6.83 22.32 11.43
CA ILE A 52 7.54 21.26 10.72
C ILE A 52 8.88 21.14 11.43
N THR A 53 9.24 19.93 11.84
CA THR A 53 10.51 19.59 12.48
C THR A 53 11.18 18.45 11.70
N ASP A 54 12.45 18.17 11.98
CA ASP A 54 13.20 17.13 11.26
C ASP A 54 12.65 15.71 11.49
N PHE A 55 11.98 15.47 12.63
CA PHE A 55 11.40 14.18 12.98
C PHE A 55 9.92 14.04 12.62
N GLY A 56 9.25 15.11 12.18
CA GLY A 56 7.81 15.06 11.89
C GLY A 56 7.14 16.40 11.63
N ILE A 57 5.84 16.34 11.36
CA ILE A 57 4.99 17.49 11.05
C ILE A 57 3.91 17.59 12.12
N PHE A 58 3.78 18.77 12.74
CA PHE A 58 2.70 19.07 13.66
C PHE A 58 1.55 19.71 12.92
N VAL A 59 0.40 19.05 12.96
CA VAL A 59 -0.83 19.44 12.31
C VAL A 59 -1.82 19.83 13.40
N GLY A 60 -2.28 21.08 13.37
CA GLY A 60 -3.37 21.53 14.22
C GLY A 60 -4.69 20.93 13.72
N LEU A 61 -5.39 20.26 14.63
CA LEU A 61 -6.69 19.63 14.39
C LEU A 61 -7.81 20.44 15.05
N ASP A 62 -9.05 20.13 14.68
CA ASP A 62 -10.23 20.69 15.33
C ASP A 62 -10.25 20.35 16.82
N GLY A 63 -10.69 21.31 17.65
CA GLY A 63 -10.63 21.20 19.10
C GLY A 63 -9.36 21.78 19.74
N GLY A 64 -8.48 22.40 18.95
CA GLY A 64 -7.30 23.11 19.47
C GLY A 64 -6.16 22.18 19.91
N ILE A 65 -6.20 20.93 19.46
CA ILE A 65 -5.21 19.90 19.74
C ILE A 65 -4.27 19.73 18.55
N ASP A 66 -3.09 19.19 18.83
CA ASP A 66 -2.04 19.00 17.83
C ASP A 66 -1.81 17.51 17.57
N GLY A 67 -1.87 17.12 16.30
CA GLY A 67 -1.47 15.82 15.81
C GLY A 67 -0.04 15.84 15.30
N LEU A 68 0.71 14.77 15.57
CA LEU A 68 2.06 14.57 15.05
C LEU A 68 2.02 13.53 13.94
N VAL A 69 2.50 13.92 12.76
CA VAL A 69 2.89 12.99 11.69
C VAL A 69 4.36 12.66 11.85
N HIS A 70 4.70 11.39 12.08
CA HIS A 70 6.09 10.95 12.14
C HIS A 70 6.73 10.97 10.74
N VAL A 71 8.03 11.28 10.64
CA VAL A 71 8.75 11.30 9.34
C VAL A 71 8.61 10.00 8.55
N SER A 72 8.56 8.86 9.26
CA SER A 72 8.35 7.53 8.66
C SER A 72 6.92 7.29 8.16
N ASP A 73 5.94 8.13 8.50
CA ASP A 73 4.53 8.05 8.10
C ASP A 73 4.14 9.10 7.04
N ILE A 74 5.12 9.82 6.48
CA ILE A 74 4.91 10.84 5.45
C ILE A 74 4.86 10.24 4.04
N SER A 75 5.82 9.38 3.66
CA SER A 75 5.88 8.81 2.30
C SER A 75 6.43 7.39 2.29
N TRP A 76 5.94 6.59 1.34
CA TRP A 76 6.36 5.20 1.10
C TRP A 76 7.64 5.13 0.26
N ASP A 77 7.80 6.06 -0.68
CA ASP A 77 8.77 5.94 -1.78
C ASP A 77 9.98 6.88 -1.65
N GLN A 78 9.88 7.91 -0.80
CA GLN A 78 10.90 8.95 -0.65
C GLN A 78 11.38 9.07 0.80
N PRO A 79 12.66 9.45 1.03
CA PRO A 79 13.16 9.79 2.36
C PRO A 79 12.30 10.91 2.95
N GLY A 80 11.80 10.73 4.18
CA GLY A 80 10.85 11.67 4.78
C GLY A 80 11.40 13.08 4.90
N GLU A 81 12.72 13.25 5.00
CA GLU A 81 13.42 14.54 4.98
C GLU A 81 13.21 15.34 3.69
N GLU A 82 13.12 14.68 2.54
CA GLU A 82 12.85 15.35 1.26
C GLU A 82 11.39 15.77 1.16
N VAL A 83 10.49 14.90 1.64
CA VAL A 83 9.05 15.18 1.58
C VAL A 83 8.65 16.27 2.57
N ILE A 84 9.30 16.35 3.73
CA ILE A 84 9.14 17.44 4.69
C ILE A 84 9.42 18.81 4.04
N ARG A 85 10.35 18.91 3.09
CA ARG A 85 10.64 20.16 2.37
C ARG A 85 9.55 20.57 1.39
N ASN A 86 8.74 19.62 0.93
CA ASN A 86 7.60 19.90 0.04
C ASN A 86 6.42 20.52 0.79
N TYR A 87 6.33 20.31 2.11
CA TYR A 87 5.27 20.87 2.95
C TYR A 87 5.63 22.26 3.48
N LYS A 88 4.66 23.18 3.53
CA LYS A 88 4.83 24.50 4.12
C LYS A 88 3.98 24.66 5.39
N LYS A 89 4.47 25.50 6.31
CA LYS A 89 3.69 25.90 7.48
C LYS A 89 2.44 26.63 7.01
N GLY A 90 1.28 26.22 7.52
CA GLY A 90 -0.03 26.76 7.17
C GLY A 90 -0.78 25.98 6.09
N ASP A 91 -0.15 25.01 5.42
CA ASP A 91 -0.83 24.17 4.44
C ASP A 91 -1.88 23.28 5.13
N GLU A 92 -3.02 23.12 4.47
CA GLU A 92 -4.03 22.14 4.87
C GLU A 92 -3.67 20.78 4.27
N ILE A 93 -3.49 19.79 5.15
CA ILE A 93 -3.22 18.42 4.76
C ILE A 93 -4.30 17.49 5.31
N GLU A 94 -4.68 16.51 4.52
CA GLU A 94 -5.48 15.39 4.99
C GLU A 94 -4.53 14.39 5.66
N THR A 95 -4.95 13.84 6.80
CA THR A 95 -4.22 12.79 7.53
C THR A 95 -5.19 11.74 8.06
N VAL A 96 -4.69 10.58 8.49
CA VAL A 96 -5.48 9.52 9.10
C VAL A 96 -5.07 9.34 10.55
N LEU A 97 -6.06 9.16 11.43
CA LEU A 97 -5.85 8.92 12.84
C LEU A 97 -5.27 7.53 13.11
N LEU A 98 -4.05 7.44 13.64
CA LEU A 98 -3.40 6.17 13.99
C LEU A 98 -3.64 5.83 15.47
N SER A 99 -3.31 6.76 16.36
CA SER A 99 -3.49 6.61 17.80
C SER A 99 -3.87 7.92 18.45
N VAL A 100 -4.62 7.83 19.55
CA VAL A 100 -4.92 8.94 20.46
C VAL A 100 -4.53 8.47 21.84
N ASP A 101 -3.70 9.26 22.52
CA ASP A 101 -3.22 9.03 23.88
C ASP A 101 -3.66 10.24 24.76
N PRO A 102 -4.87 10.20 25.34
CA PRO A 102 -5.42 11.33 26.11
C PRO A 102 -4.61 11.69 27.35
N GLU A 103 -4.00 10.70 28.01
CA GLU A 103 -3.16 10.92 29.21
C GLU A 103 -1.88 11.70 28.90
N ARG A 104 -1.35 11.53 27.69
CA ARG A 104 -0.10 12.18 27.24
C ARG A 104 -0.36 13.39 26.37
N GLU A 105 -1.63 13.74 26.13
CA GLU A 105 -2.04 14.82 25.24
C GLU A 105 -1.42 14.68 23.84
N ARG A 106 -1.32 13.44 23.34
CA ARG A 106 -0.67 13.11 22.06
C ARG A 106 -1.62 12.44 21.09
N ILE A 107 -1.57 12.89 19.85
CA ILE A 107 -2.30 12.29 18.74
C ILE A 107 -1.28 11.93 17.66
N SER A 108 -1.25 10.66 17.28
CA SER A 108 -0.43 10.19 16.16
C SER A 108 -1.32 10.08 14.93
N ILE A 109 -0.92 10.81 13.88
CA ILE A 109 -1.58 10.83 12.59
C ILE A 109 -0.60 10.40 11.50
N GLY A 110 -1.11 9.85 10.41
CA GLY A 110 -0.29 9.39 9.29
C GLY A 110 -0.84 9.86 7.94
N ILE A 111 0.06 10.11 6.99
CA ILE A 111 -0.31 10.51 5.62
C ILE A 111 -0.34 9.26 4.72
N LYS A 112 0.51 8.26 5.00
CA LYS A 112 0.63 6.99 4.27
C LYS A 112 -0.68 6.25 4.03
N GLN A 113 -1.63 6.36 4.94
CA GLN A 113 -2.88 5.60 4.94
C GLN A 113 -3.96 6.26 4.06
N LEU A 114 -3.71 7.46 3.53
CA LEU A 114 -4.64 8.16 2.61
C LEU A 114 -4.48 7.71 1.17
N ALA A 115 -3.24 7.48 0.75
CA ALA A 115 -2.99 6.80 -0.51
C ALA A 115 -3.45 5.35 -0.34
N GLN A 116 -4.34 4.86 -1.21
CA GLN A 116 -4.49 3.42 -1.38
C GLN A 116 -3.08 2.86 -1.58
N ASP A 117 -2.68 1.88 -0.78
CA ASP A 117 -1.38 1.24 -0.93
C ASP A 117 -1.13 0.98 -2.43
N PRO A 118 -0.11 1.60 -3.04
CA PRO A 118 0.19 1.41 -4.46
C PRO A 118 0.30 -0.08 -4.78
N PHE A 119 0.81 -0.85 -3.82
CA PHE A 119 0.87 -2.30 -3.84
C PHE A 119 -0.50 -2.99 -3.94
N THR A 120 -1.52 -2.53 -3.21
CA THR A 120 -2.87 -3.10 -3.28
C THR A 120 -3.54 -2.78 -4.61
N SER A 121 -3.38 -1.55 -5.08
CA SER A 121 -3.89 -1.14 -6.40
C SER A 121 -3.18 -1.91 -7.51
N TYR A 122 -1.87 -2.12 -7.39
CA TYR A 122 -1.09 -2.93 -8.32
C TYR A 122 -1.51 -4.40 -8.31
N LEU A 123 -1.72 -5.02 -7.14
CA LEU A 123 -2.21 -6.40 -7.04
C LEU A 123 -3.61 -6.58 -7.66
N THR A 124 -4.42 -5.53 -7.62
CA THR A 124 -5.77 -5.53 -8.19
C THR A 124 -5.72 -5.30 -9.71
N ALA A 125 -4.81 -4.45 -10.18
CA ALA A 125 -4.58 -4.19 -11.60
C ALA A 125 -3.88 -5.38 -12.30
N HIS A 126 -2.97 -6.05 -11.60
CA HIS A 126 -2.09 -7.12 -12.10
C HIS A 126 -2.25 -8.39 -11.25
N PRO A 127 -3.28 -9.22 -11.51
CA PRO A 127 -3.44 -10.49 -10.81
C PRO A 127 -2.29 -11.47 -11.15
N LYS A 128 -2.09 -12.50 -10.32
CA LYS A 128 -1.24 -13.66 -10.65
C LYS A 128 -1.67 -14.19 -12.02
N GLY A 129 -0.76 -14.29 -12.99
CA GLY A 129 -1.18 -14.45 -14.38
C GLY A 129 -0.72 -13.31 -15.31
N SER A 130 -0.43 -12.14 -14.75
CA SER A 130 -0.16 -10.95 -15.55
C SER A 130 1.31 -10.77 -15.88
N VAL A 131 1.54 -10.33 -17.12
CA VAL A 131 2.83 -9.87 -17.61
C VAL A 131 3.04 -8.45 -17.12
N VAL A 132 4.20 -8.21 -16.52
CA VAL A 132 4.57 -6.90 -16.00
C VAL A 132 5.94 -6.51 -16.55
N HIS A 133 6.09 -5.23 -16.85
CA HIS A 133 7.34 -4.65 -17.32
C HIS A 133 8.07 -4.05 -16.11
N GLY A 134 9.36 -4.33 -15.97
CA GLY A 134 10.16 -3.80 -14.88
C GLY A 134 11.57 -3.44 -15.32
N ARG A 135 12.08 -2.35 -14.78
CA ARG A 135 13.47 -1.91 -14.98
C ARG A 135 14.37 -2.53 -13.93
N VAL A 136 15.48 -3.13 -14.34
CA VAL A 136 16.45 -3.72 -13.41
C VAL A 136 17.08 -2.62 -12.55
N LYS A 137 16.88 -2.70 -11.23
CA LYS A 137 17.46 -1.79 -10.25
C LYS A 137 18.80 -2.32 -9.71
N SER A 138 18.91 -3.63 -9.51
CA SER A 138 20.12 -4.28 -9.01
C SER A 138 20.18 -5.74 -9.45
N VAL A 139 21.38 -6.22 -9.79
CA VAL A 139 21.62 -7.62 -10.19
C VAL A 139 22.58 -8.29 -9.21
N GLU A 140 22.10 -9.33 -8.54
CA GLU A 140 22.88 -10.19 -7.66
C GLU A 140 23.12 -11.56 -8.31
N ALA A 141 24.11 -12.32 -7.81
CA ALA A 141 24.39 -13.66 -8.32
C ALA A 141 23.19 -14.62 -8.18
N LYS A 142 22.36 -14.43 -7.14
CA LYS A 142 21.22 -15.32 -6.84
C LYS A 142 19.88 -14.84 -7.44
N GLY A 143 19.84 -13.63 -8.01
CA GLY A 143 18.62 -13.05 -8.56
C GLY A 143 18.77 -11.56 -8.89
N ALA A 144 17.73 -10.98 -9.47
CA ALA A 144 17.68 -9.57 -9.83
C ALA A 144 16.50 -8.90 -9.13
N ILE A 145 16.70 -7.64 -8.71
CA ILE A 145 15.66 -6.74 -8.22
C ILE A 145 15.28 -5.81 -9.36
N LEU A 146 13.99 -5.79 -9.69
CA LEU A 146 13.40 -4.97 -10.73
C LEU A 146 12.44 -3.98 -10.09
N ASP A 147 12.33 -2.79 -10.66
CA ASP A 147 11.34 -1.79 -10.31
C ASP A 147 10.18 -1.88 -11.31
N LEU A 148 8.98 -2.23 -10.83
CA LEU A 148 7.76 -2.46 -11.62
C LEU A 148 6.95 -1.18 -11.86
N GLU A 149 7.63 -0.04 -11.95
CA GLU A 149 7.06 1.27 -12.30
C GLU A 149 5.83 1.62 -11.42
N THR A 150 6.00 1.64 -10.11
CA THR A 150 5.02 2.16 -9.11
C THR A 150 5.63 2.22 -7.69
N GLY A 151 6.96 2.18 -7.57
CA GLY A 151 7.64 2.01 -6.27
C GLY A 151 7.55 0.58 -5.71
N ILE A 152 7.18 -0.39 -6.56
CA ILE A 152 7.04 -1.80 -6.19
C ILE A 152 8.25 -2.58 -6.70
N GLU A 153 8.92 -3.27 -5.80
CA GLU A 153 10.08 -4.09 -6.13
C GLU A 153 9.65 -5.51 -6.50
N GLY A 154 10.03 -5.90 -7.71
CA GLY A 154 9.98 -7.26 -8.22
C GLY A 154 11.29 -7.99 -7.94
N TYR A 155 11.20 -9.25 -7.54
CA TYR A 155 12.36 -10.12 -7.38
C TYR A 155 12.25 -11.30 -8.35
N ILE A 156 13.26 -11.46 -9.20
CA ILE A 156 13.41 -12.62 -10.07
C ILE A 156 14.60 -13.45 -9.56
N ARG A 157 14.40 -14.75 -9.38
CA ARG A 157 15.49 -15.69 -9.08
C ARG A 157 16.31 -15.97 -10.32
N ALA A 158 17.60 -16.22 -10.18
CA ALA A 158 18.46 -16.58 -11.33
C ALA A 158 17.95 -17.82 -12.10
N THR A 159 17.31 -18.77 -11.41
CA THR A 159 16.66 -19.95 -12.00
C THR A 159 15.40 -19.63 -12.81
N ASP A 160 14.77 -18.49 -12.55
CA ASP A 160 13.53 -18.02 -13.18
C ASP A 160 13.81 -17.01 -14.31
N LEU A 161 15.08 -16.70 -14.55
CA LEU A 161 15.55 -15.67 -15.49
C LEU A 161 15.65 -16.17 -16.95
N ALA A 162 15.92 -17.46 -17.13
CA ALA A 162 16.08 -18.07 -18.45
C ALA A 162 15.67 -19.56 -18.42
N ARG A 163 15.48 -20.13 -19.61
CA ARG A 163 15.15 -21.56 -19.82
C ARG A 163 16.18 -22.52 -19.23
N ASP A 164 17.46 -22.17 -19.35
CA ASP A 164 18.57 -22.85 -18.70
C ASP A 164 18.90 -22.12 -17.40
N ALA A 165 19.05 -22.88 -16.30
CA ALA A 165 19.40 -22.32 -15.00
C ALA A 165 20.75 -21.60 -15.11
N VAL A 166 20.72 -20.27 -15.07
CA VAL A 166 21.93 -19.46 -15.07
C VAL A 166 22.40 -19.35 -13.63
N GLU A 167 23.64 -19.75 -13.35
CA GLU A 167 24.24 -19.64 -12.01
C GLU A 167 24.52 -18.17 -11.62
N ASP A 168 24.63 -17.27 -12.60
CA ASP A 168 24.91 -15.86 -12.36
C ASP A 168 24.08 -14.94 -13.28
N ALA A 169 23.11 -14.23 -12.69
CA ALA A 169 22.23 -13.30 -13.39
C ALA A 169 22.97 -12.11 -14.03
N ARG A 170 24.19 -11.78 -13.56
CA ARG A 170 25.01 -10.67 -14.08
C ARG A 170 25.51 -10.87 -15.51
N THR A 171 25.53 -12.11 -15.97
CA THR A 171 25.98 -12.43 -17.33
C THR A 171 24.88 -12.16 -18.36
N VAL A 172 23.62 -12.10 -17.90
CA VAL A 172 22.43 -12.04 -18.75
C VAL A 172 21.74 -10.69 -18.63
N LEU A 173 21.79 -10.05 -17.46
CA LEU A 173 21.14 -8.78 -17.19
C LEU A 173 22.11 -7.71 -16.74
N HIS A 174 21.89 -6.49 -17.24
CA HIS A 174 22.56 -5.28 -16.80
C HIS A 174 21.61 -4.40 -16.00
N GLU A 175 22.18 -3.61 -15.09
CA GLU A 175 21.43 -2.59 -14.36
C GLU A 175 20.84 -1.58 -15.35
N GLY A 176 19.53 -1.35 -15.26
CA GLY A 176 18.80 -0.45 -16.15
C GLY A 176 18.12 -1.12 -17.35
N ASP A 177 18.29 -2.43 -17.56
CA ASP A 177 17.57 -3.17 -18.60
C ASP A 177 16.07 -3.25 -18.29
N ASP A 178 15.23 -3.14 -19.31
CA ASP A 178 13.78 -3.31 -19.21
C ASP A 178 13.42 -4.77 -19.53
N ILE A 179 12.76 -5.46 -18.59
CA ILE A 179 12.44 -6.90 -18.69
C ILE A 179 10.94 -7.10 -18.50
N GLU A 180 10.40 -8.02 -19.29
CA GLU A 180 9.05 -8.55 -19.12
C GLU A 180 9.08 -9.83 -18.30
N ALA A 181 8.31 -9.86 -17.22
CA ALA A 181 8.21 -11.03 -16.37
C ALA A 181 6.77 -11.28 -15.93
N HIS A 182 6.46 -12.54 -15.66
CA HIS A 182 5.14 -12.96 -15.24
C HIS A 182 5.08 -13.02 -13.69
N VAL A 183 4.04 -12.42 -13.09
CA VAL A 183 3.79 -12.45 -11.64
C VAL A 183 3.40 -13.84 -11.17
N VAL A 184 4.32 -14.51 -10.46
CA VAL A 184 4.10 -15.85 -9.87
C VAL A 184 3.56 -15.75 -8.45
N SER A 185 4.11 -14.84 -7.66
CA SER A 185 3.77 -14.73 -6.25
C SER A 185 3.85 -13.29 -5.75
N TYR A 186 3.14 -13.00 -4.66
CA TYR A 186 3.21 -11.73 -3.97
C TYR A 186 3.50 -11.98 -2.49
N ASP A 187 4.43 -11.24 -1.92
CA ASP A 187 4.66 -11.20 -0.49
C ASP A 187 4.15 -9.86 0.07
N ARG A 188 3.05 -9.91 0.81
CA ARG A 188 2.43 -8.73 1.43
C ARG A 188 3.22 -8.18 2.62
N LYS A 189 4.09 -9.00 3.24
CA LYS A 189 4.90 -8.58 4.40
C LYS A 189 6.13 -7.80 3.94
N SER A 190 6.80 -8.29 2.89
CA SER A 190 7.99 -7.63 2.35
C SER A 190 7.69 -6.64 1.22
N ARG A 191 6.41 -6.54 0.79
CA ARG A 191 5.98 -5.73 -0.37
C ARG A 191 6.75 -6.08 -1.64
N THR A 192 7.14 -7.35 -1.79
CA THR A 192 7.92 -7.84 -2.92
C THR A 192 7.04 -8.70 -3.82
N VAL A 193 7.17 -8.52 -5.13
CA VAL A 193 6.50 -9.36 -6.13
C VAL A 193 7.49 -10.38 -6.67
N GLY A 194 7.16 -11.67 -6.56
CA GLY A 194 7.95 -12.73 -7.17
C GLY A 194 7.61 -12.85 -8.65
N LEU A 195 8.62 -12.65 -9.49
CA LEU A 195 8.51 -12.61 -10.95
C LEU A 195 9.27 -13.78 -11.57
N SER A 196 8.78 -14.30 -12.69
CA SER A 196 9.47 -15.34 -13.48
C SER A 196 9.31 -15.09 -14.97
N VAL A 197 10.43 -15.11 -15.70
CA VAL A 197 10.47 -14.97 -17.16
C VAL A 197 10.10 -16.31 -17.81
N ARG A 198 10.52 -17.43 -17.21
CA ARG A 198 10.20 -18.78 -17.69
C ARG A 198 8.69 -19.07 -17.72
N ALA A 199 7.94 -18.54 -16.76
CA ALA A 199 6.49 -18.72 -16.71
C ALA A 199 5.76 -18.00 -17.86
N LEU A 200 6.33 -16.92 -18.40
CA LEU A 200 5.82 -16.23 -19.60
C LEU A 200 5.95 -17.14 -20.82
N GLU A 201 7.14 -17.68 -21.07
CA GLU A 201 7.43 -18.50 -22.25
C GLU A 201 6.60 -19.79 -22.28
N ILE A 202 6.41 -20.44 -21.13
CA ILE A 202 5.62 -21.69 -21.06
C ILE A 202 4.13 -21.41 -21.36
N GLU A 203 3.58 -20.31 -20.85
CA GLU A 203 2.18 -19.97 -21.08
C GLU A 203 1.93 -19.47 -22.49
N GLU A 204 2.89 -18.72 -23.05
CA GLU A 204 2.86 -18.29 -24.44
C GLU A 204 2.98 -19.49 -25.41
N GLU A 205 3.90 -20.42 -25.15
CA GLU A 205 4.00 -21.67 -25.91
C GLU A 205 2.75 -22.55 -25.77
N ALA A 206 2.17 -22.65 -24.57
CA ALA A 206 0.93 -23.39 -24.36
C ALA A 206 -0.25 -22.76 -25.12
N ARG A 207 -0.34 -21.44 -25.16
CA ARG A 207 -1.38 -20.70 -25.91
C ARG A 207 -1.21 -20.86 -27.42
N VAL A 208 0.02 -20.84 -27.92
CA VAL A 208 0.33 -21.06 -29.34
C VAL A 208 0.03 -22.51 -29.74
N LEU A 209 0.39 -23.49 -28.92
CA LEU A 209 0.05 -24.91 -29.16
C LEU A 209 -1.46 -25.16 -29.13
N ASP A 210 -2.20 -24.51 -28.23
CA ASP A 210 -3.66 -24.58 -28.18
C ASP A 210 -4.29 -23.98 -29.45
N ASP A 211 -3.84 -22.81 -29.92
CA ASP A 211 -4.31 -22.21 -31.17
C ASP A 211 -4.03 -23.12 -32.38
N TYR A 212 -2.82 -23.66 -32.49
CA TYR A 212 -2.46 -24.61 -33.54
C TYR A 212 -3.30 -25.89 -33.49
N SER A 213 -3.54 -26.45 -32.30
CA SER A 213 -4.36 -27.64 -32.13
C SER A 213 -5.82 -27.40 -32.53
N LYS A 214 -6.39 -26.23 -32.17
CA LYS A 214 -7.74 -25.82 -32.57
C LYS A 214 -7.84 -25.60 -34.07
N ARG A 215 -6.80 -25.04 -34.69
CA ARG A 215 -6.72 -24.85 -36.15
C ARG A 215 -6.56 -26.18 -36.91
N ALA A 216 -5.80 -27.13 -36.36
CA ALA A 216 -5.62 -28.46 -36.93
C ALA A 216 -6.88 -29.34 -36.80
N THR A 217 -7.63 -29.20 -35.69
CA THR A 217 -8.90 -29.92 -35.49
C THR A 217 -9.96 -29.49 -36.51
N ASN A 218 -9.87 -28.26 -37.06
CA ASN A 218 -10.76 -27.80 -38.14
C ASN A 218 -10.33 -28.26 -39.55
N LEU A 219 -9.16 -28.86 -39.73
CA LEU A 219 -8.60 -29.22 -41.05
C LEU A 219 -8.65 -30.72 -41.35
N VAL A 220 -8.89 -31.58 -40.35
CA VAL A 220 -9.06 -33.01 -40.56
C VAL A 220 -10.51 -33.37 -40.30
N PRO A 221 -11.39 -33.38 -41.34
CA PRO A 221 -12.73 -33.90 -41.16
C PRO A 221 -12.61 -35.37 -40.72
N THR A 222 -13.10 -35.65 -39.53
CA THR A 222 -13.17 -37.00 -39.00
C THR A 222 -13.99 -37.87 -39.95
N ILE A 223 -13.56 -39.11 -40.17
CA ILE A 223 -14.27 -40.11 -41.01
C ILE A 223 -15.78 -40.19 -40.70
N GLY A 224 -16.20 -39.82 -39.48
CA GLY A 224 -17.61 -39.72 -39.09
C GLY A 224 -18.43 -38.63 -39.80
N ASP A 225 -17.81 -37.52 -40.24
CA ASP A 225 -18.50 -36.45 -40.97
C ASP A 225 -18.77 -36.86 -42.43
N LEU A 226 -17.80 -37.53 -43.07
CA LEU A 226 -17.98 -38.12 -44.41
C LEU A 226 -19.07 -39.21 -44.45
N PHE A 227 -19.24 -39.97 -43.37
CA PHE A 227 -20.30 -40.98 -43.27
C PHE A 227 -21.70 -40.38 -43.05
N LYS A 228 -21.78 -39.19 -42.43
CA LYS A 228 -23.05 -38.51 -42.19
C LYS A 228 -23.59 -37.84 -43.46
N GLU A 229 -22.71 -37.46 -44.38
CA GLU A 229 -23.07 -36.88 -45.68
C GLU A 229 -23.68 -37.93 -46.63
N GLN A 230 -23.14 -39.16 -46.68
CA GLN A 230 -23.74 -40.24 -47.49
C GLN A 230 -25.09 -40.76 -46.97
N ALA A 231 -25.37 -40.61 -45.68
CA ALA A 231 -26.68 -40.96 -45.11
C ALA A 231 -27.79 -39.98 -45.50
N HIS A 232 -27.44 -38.75 -45.90
CA HIS A 232 -28.40 -37.75 -46.36
C HIS A 232 -28.73 -37.84 -47.85
N GLU A 233 -27.89 -38.50 -48.67
CA GLU A 233 -28.11 -38.66 -50.11
C GLU A 233 -28.98 -39.88 -50.49
N SER A 234 -29.34 -40.74 -49.53
CA SER A 234 -30.14 -41.96 -49.77
C SER A 234 -31.60 -41.86 -49.30
N LYS A 235 -32.09 -40.65 -48.99
CA LYS A 235 -33.52 -40.38 -48.77
C LYS A 235 -34.02 -39.24 -49.67
N GLY A 236 -34.34 -39.59 -50.90
CA GLY A 236 -35.28 -38.86 -51.76
C GLY A 236 -35.05 -39.15 -53.24
N PRO A 237 -36.09 -39.23 -54.09
CA PRO A 237 -37.53 -39.28 -53.83
C PRO A 237 -38.11 -40.70 -53.76
#